data_AF-A0A8C5QBK4-F1
#
_entry.id   AF-A0A8C5QBK4-F1
#
_cell.length_a   1.000
_cell.length_b   1.000
_cell.length_c   1.000
_cell.angle_alpha   90.00
_cell.angle_beta   90.00
_cell.angle_gamma   90.00
#
_symmetry.space_group_name_H-M   'P 1'
#
loop_
_entity.id
_entity.type
_entity.pdbx_description
1 polymer ?
#
loop_
_entity_poly.entity_id
_entity_poly.type
_entity_poly.pdbx_seq_one_letter_code
_entity_poly.pdbx_strand_id
1 'polypeptide(L)'
;MCGVLCHRDVCQTQGLPETPRSAVFSDPDVQSLLKKMTGLNLEKIFKPKKQELSPPTYKLLTEAQYQETIQKVATSAEKFLEMPPVLSVRQPINEVLADDEILRDIETAKYVFTDISYSTPHRERFIVVREPSGVLRKATWEERDRMIQVYFAREGRKLVPPPIFREENMQAMFQQDRHEELLNRCLTQFDPDSAEYIRVHQQTYGNIDQYGKYDLLRSTRHFGGMAWHLCCTKKIDGLLIDMIQRDLIEDSVRLIQLYNLLHSDTDCARKSLGLEGAELLKIFVKTEAQKPGYIELALQAYQEAASDARSS
;
A
#
# COMPACT_ATOMS: atom_id res chain seq x y z
N MET A 1 -18.66 -59.55 32.72
CA MET A 1 -17.40 -58.88 33.07
C MET A 1 -16.90 -58.14 31.85
N CYS A 2 -17.20 -56.85 31.76
CA CYS A 2 -16.72 -55.99 30.68
C CYS A 2 -16.68 -54.55 31.24
N GLY A 3 -15.53 -53.89 31.12
CA GLY A 3 -15.32 -52.54 31.64
C GLY A 3 -13.84 -52.22 31.77
N VAL A 4 -13.18 -51.95 30.65
CA VAL A 4 -11.80 -51.44 30.61
C VAL A 4 -11.86 -49.92 30.79
N LEU A 5 -11.41 -49.45 31.95
CA LEU A 5 -11.14 -48.02 32.22
C LEU A 5 -9.70 -47.73 31.77
N CYS A 6 -9.55 -47.01 30.66
CA CYS A 6 -8.28 -46.34 30.31
C CYS A 6 -8.34 -44.91 30.86
N HIS A 7 -7.64 -44.67 31.97
CA HIS A 7 -7.27 -43.31 32.40
C HIS A 7 -6.15 -42.82 31.48
N ARG A 8 -6.44 -41.82 30.66
CA ARG A 8 -5.43 -41.00 29.96
C ARG A 8 -5.19 -39.76 30.81
N ASP A 9 -3.98 -39.67 31.34
CA ASP A 9 -3.46 -38.47 31.99
C ASP A 9 -3.48 -37.29 31.02
N VAL A 10 -4.13 -36.21 31.46
CA VAL A 10 -4.21 -34.93 30.78
C VAL A 10 -2.91 -34.17 31.06
N CYS A 11 -1.96 -34.23 30.14
CA CYS A 11 -0.85 -33.29 30.12
C CYS A 11 -1.36 -31.95 29.56
N GLN A 12 -1.60 -31.00 30.46
CA GLN A 12 -1.83 -29.60 30.15
C GLN A 12 -0.54 -29.01 29.55
N THR A 13 -0.50 -28.84 28.23
CA THR A 13 0.49 -27.95 27.61
C THR A 13 0.03 -26.52 27.86
N GLN A 14 0.66 -25.89 28.84
CA GLN A 14 0.57 -24.45 29.09
C GLN A 14 0.97 -23.72 27.79
N GLY A 15 0.03 -22.96 27.24
CA GLY A 15 0.27 -22.10 26.10
C GLY A 15 1.36 -21.08 26.45
N LEU A 16 2.40 -21.04 25.63
CA LEU A 16 3.32 -19.90 25.58
C LEU A 16 2.49 -18.62 25.39
N PRO A 17 2.83 -17.50 26.04
CA PRO A 17 2.15 -16.24 25.79
C PRO A 17 2.32 -15.90 24.30
N GLU A 18 1.20 -15.83 23.59
CA GLU A 18 1.17 -15.39 22.20
C GLU A 18 1.82 -14.01 22.14
N THR A 19 2.99 -13.90 21.51
CA THR A 19 3.55 -12.61 21.11
C THR A 19 2.46 -11.87 20.35
N PRO A 20 2.13 -10.61 20.70
CA PRO A 20 1.06 -9.89 20.04
C PRO A 20 1.33 -9.91 18.53
N ARG A 21 0.40 -10.48 17.75
CA ARG A 21 0.51 -10.49 16.29
C ARG A 21 0.60 -9.04 15.83
N SER A 22 1.71 -8.68 15.21
CA SER A 22 1.83 -7.39 14.53
C SER A 22 0.79 -7.34 13.42
N ALA A 23 -0.06 -6.31 13.41
CA ALA A 23 -1.09 -6.14 12.40
C ALA A 23 -0.49 -6.24 10.97
N VAL A 24 -1.22 -6.87 10.06
CA VAL A 24 -0.86 -7.02 8.65
C VAL A 24 -1.73 -6.07 7.83
N PHE A 25 -1.18 -5.50 6.76
CA PHE A 25 -1.91 -4.57 5.90
C PHE A 25 -3.24 -5.15 5.39
N SER A 26 -3.27 -6.45 5.09
CA SER A 26 -4.45 -7.15 4.57
C SER A 26 -5.53 -7.46 5.61
N ASP A 27 -5.28 -7.18 6.90
CA ASP A 27 -6.25 -7.47 7.95
C ASP A 27 -7.53 -6.65 7.75
N PRO A 28 -8.72 -7.25 7.97
CA PRO A 28 -10.00 -6.58 7.69
C PRO A 28 -10.19 -5.31 8.52
N ASP A 29 -9.72 -5.31 9.77
CA ASP A 29 -9.81 -4.15 10.66
C ASP A 29 -8.93 -3.00 10.14
N VAL A 30 -7.69 -3.28 9.77
CA VAL A 30 -6.76 -2.33 9.15
C VAL A 30 -7.34 -1.76 7.86
N GLN A 31 -7.82 -2.63 6.98
CA GLN A 31 -8.46 -2.23 5.72
C GLN A 31 -9.69 -1.36 5.96
N SER A 32 -10.50 -1.65 6.99
CA SER A 32 -11.67 -0.85 7.33
C SER A 32 -11.30 0.57 7.79
N LEU A 33 -10.25 0.70 8.61
CA LEU A 33 -9.72 1.98 9.08
C LEU A 33 -9.18 2.80 7.91
N LEU A 34 -8.32 2.19 7.08
CA LEU A 34 -7.72 2.84 5.93
C LEU A 34 -8.76 3.27 4.88
N LYS A 35 -9.78 2.45 4.63
CA LYS A 35 -10.89 2.81 3.72
C LYS A 35 -11.65 4.04 4.21
N LYS A 36 -11.98 4.09 5.51
CA LYS A 36 -12.66 5.24 6.11
C LYS A 36 -11.82 6.52 5.98
N MET A 37 -10.53 6.45 6.33
CA MET A 37 -9.62 7.60 6.26
C MET A 37 -9.34 8.09 4.84
N THR A 38 -9.38 7.19 3.85
CA THR A 38 -9.18 7.57 2.44
C THR A 38 -10.27 8.50 1.94
N GLY A 39 -11.49 8.35 2.47
CA GLY A 39 -12.67 9.08 2.04
C GLY A 39 -13.09 8.75 0.60
N LEU A 40 -14.27 9.21 0.22
CA LEU A 40 -14.86 8.97 -1.10
C LEU A 40 -15.29 10.29 -1.71
N ASN A 41 -14.46 10.82 -2.61
CA ASN A 41 -14.78 12.00 -3.40
C ASN A 41 -14.97 11.60 -4.88
N LEU A 42 -16.23 11.54 -5.31
CA LEU A 42 -16.62 11.09 -6.65
C LEU A 42 -16.02 11.96 -7.77
N GLU A 43 -15.95 13.28 -7.56
CA GLU A 43 -15.41 14.21 -8.56
C GLU A 43 -13.92 14.00 -8.79
N LYS A 44 -13.18 13.68 -7.72
CA LYS A 44 -11.75 13.38 -7.78
C LYS A 44 -11.51 12.00 -8.42
N ILE A 45 -12.28 10.99 -8.03
CA ILE A 45 -12.13 9.61 -8.52
C ILE A 45 -12.44 9.53 -10.03
N PHE A 46 -13.51 10.18 -10.47
CA PHE A 46 -13.95 10.21 -11.86
C PHE A 46 -13.52 11.47 -12.60
N LYS A 47 -12.34 12.01 -12.25
CA LYS A 47 -11.77 13.16 -12.94
C LYS A 47 -11.63 12.87 -14.45
N PRO A 48 -12.05 13.82 -15.34
CA PRO A 48 -11.91 13.66 -16.77
C PRO A 48 -10.46 13.37 -17.17
N LYS A 49 -10.26 12.28 -17.92
CA LYS A 49 -8.94 11.86 -18.41
C LYS A 49 -8.72 12.38 -19.83
N LYS A 50 -7.45 12.62 -20.17
CA LYS A 50 -7.04 12.91 -21.55
C LYS A 50 -7.11 11.61 -22.35
N GLN A 51 -8.23 11.41 -23.03
CA GLN A 51 -8.50 10.24 -23.87
C GLN A 51 -9.33 10.68 -25.09
N GLU A 52 -9.48 9.78 -26.06
CA GLU A 52 -10.39 10.02 -27.19
C GLU A 52 -11.81 10.22 -26.67
N LEU A 53 -12.43 11.33 -27.08
CA LEU A 53 -13.74 11.73 -26.57
C LEU A 53 -14.84 11.16 -27.47
N SER A 54 -15.82 10.53 -26.83
CA SER A 54 -17.09 10.15 -27.45
C SER A 54 -18.18 11.16 -27.08
N PRO A 55 -19.20 11.36 -27.93
CA PRO A 55 -20.34 12.21 -27.56
C PRO A 55 -21.03 11.69 -26.29
N PRO A 56 -21.42 12.58 -25.35
CA PRO A 56 -22.08 12.17 -24.12
C PRO A 56 -23.51 11.68 -24.39
N THR A 57 -23.96 10.69 -23.61
CA THR A 57 -25.32 10.14 -23.67
C THR A 57 -26.17 10.75 -22.56
N TYR A 58 -27.23 11.46 -22.94
CA TYR A 58 -28.19 12.01 -21.98
C TYR A 58 -29.33 11.02 -21.72
N LYS A 59 -29.76 10.92 -20.46
CA LYS A 59 -30.89 10.08 -20.03
C LYS A 59 -31.77 10.88 -19.09
N LEU A 60 -33.09 10.77 -19.25
CA LEU A 60 -34.07 11.32 -18.31
C LEU A 60 -34.31 10.26 -17.23
N LEU A 61 -34.11 10.62 -15.96
CA LEU A 61 -34.22 9.71 -14.82
C LEU A 61 -35.32 10.20 -13.87
N THR A 62 -36.06 9.27 -13.28
CA THR A 62 -36.86 9.56 -12.08
C THR A 62 -35.97 9.64 -10.84
N GLU A 63 -36.46 10.22 -9.74
CA GLU A 63 -35.69 10.32 -8.50
C GLU A 63 -35.18 8.95 -8.00
N ALA A 64 -36.03 7.92 -8.04
CA ALA A 64 -35.63 6.57 -7.67
C ALA A 64 -34.48 6.03 -8.55
N GLN A 65 -34.56 6.24 -9.87
CA GLN A 65 -33.51 5.82 -10.80
C GLN A 65 -32.21 6.62 -10.61
N TYR A 66 -32.31 7.90 -10.23
CA TYR A 66 -31.16 8.73 -9.91
C TYR A 66 -30.42 8.22 -8.67
N GLN A 67 -31.15 7.91 -7.60
CA GLN A 67 -30.57 7.34 -6.37
C GLN A 67 -29.91 5.98 -6.62
N GLU A 68 -30.55 5.09 -7.38
CA GLU A 68 -29.93 3.83 -7.80
C GLU A 68 -28.64 4.04 -8.61
N THR A 69 -28.61 5.08 -9.46
CA THR A 69 -27.43 5.42 -10.25
C THR A 69 -26.30 5.91 -9.36
N ILE A 70 -26.60 6.75 -8.36
CA ILE A 70 -25.62 7.19 -7.35
C ILE A 70 -25.04 5.98 -6.60
N GLN A 71 -25.86 5.03 -6.19
CA GLN A 71 -25.37 3.82 -5.50
C GLN A 71 -24.47 2.96 -6.41
N LYS A 72 -24.81 2.82 -7.69
CA LYS A 72 -23.96 2.15 -8.68
C LYS A 72 -22.63 2.87 -8.89
N VAL A 73 -22.63 4.20 -8.86
CA VAL A 73 -21.42 5.02 -8.96
C VAL A 73 -20.57 4.86 -7.70
N ALA A 74 -21.17 4.87 -6.50
CA ALA A 74 -20.47 4.67 -5.24
C ALA A 74 -19.80 3.28 -5.15
N THR A 75 -20.54 2.21 -5.47
CA THR A 75 -19.99 0.84 -5.51
C THR A 75 -18.90 0.68 -6.58
N SER A 76 -18.99 1.40 -7.70
CA SER A 76 -17.92 1.43 -8.70
C SER A 76 -16.70 2.19 -8.17
N ALA A 77 -16.90 3.31 -7.49
CA ALA A 77 -15.83 4.10 -6.88
C ALA A 77 -15.06 3.29 -5.82
N GLU A 78 -15.77 2.50 -5.00
CA GLU A 78 -15.15 1.60 -4.03
C GLU A 78 -14.21 0.58 -4.70
N LYS A 79 -14.61 0.02 -5.85
CA LYS A 79 -13.73 -0.87 -6.64
C LYS A 79 -12.52 -0.15 -7.20
N PHE A 80 -12.68 1.11 -7.65
CA PHE A 80 -11.54 1.93 -8.11
C PHE A 80 -10.56 2.28 -6.98
N LEU A 81 -11.06 2.40 -5.75
CA LEU A 81 -10.28 2.71 -4.55
C LEU A 81 -9.66 1.49 -3.89
N GLU A 82 -9.80 0.29 -4.48
CA GLU A 82 -9.16 -0.91 -3.94
C GLU A 82 -7.64 -0.71 -3.86
N MET A 83 -7.12 -0.81 -2.64
CA MET A 83 -5.74 -0.51 -2.33
C MET A 83 -4.83 -1.66 -2.79
N PRO A 84 -3.69 -1.36 -3.45
CA PRO A 84 -2.74 -2.41 -3.80
C PRO A 84 -2.16 -3.05 -2.54
N PRO A 85 -1.87 -4.36 -2.56
CA PRO A 85 -1.28 -5.04 -1.41
C PRO A 85 0.13 -4.51 -1.13
N VAL A 86 0.46 -4.34 0.14
CA VAL A 86 1.80 -3.96 0.60
C VAL A 86 2.58 -5.24 0.91
N LEU A 87 3.62 -5.51 0.12
CA LEU A 87 4.48 -6.69 0.27
C LEU A 87 5.90 -6.27 0.66
N SER A 88 6.64 -7.19 1.27
CA SER A 88 8.08 -7.03 1.49
C SER A 88 8.86 -7.23 0.20
N VAL A 89 10.09 -6.72 0.17
CA VAL A 89 11.00 -6.91 -0.97
C VAL A 89 11.27 -8.40 -1.17
N ARG A 90 11.03 -8.89 -2.39
CA ARG A 90 11.32 -10.28 -2.76
C ARG A 90 12.81 -10.60 -2.66
N GLN A 91 13.13 -11.81 -2.21
CA GLN A 91 14.52 -12.29 -2.12
C GLN A 91 15.08 -12.61 -3.53
N PRO A 92 16.38 -12.34 -3.78
CA PRO A 92 17.01 -12.66 -5.06
C PRO A 92 17.04 -14.19 -5.29
N ILE A 93 16.83 -14.59 -6.54
CA ILE A 93 16.89 -16.00 -6.96
C ILE A 93 18.32 -16.30 -7.41
N ASN A 94 19.02 -17.13 -6.65
CA ASN A 94 20.40 -17.58 -6.95
C ASN A 94 20.47 -19.11 -6.94
N GLU A 95 19.66 -19.75 -7.78
CA GLU A 95 19.60 -21.22 -7.86
C GLU A 95 20.21 -21.71 -9.16
N VAL A 96 21.20 -22.60 -9.02
CA VAL A 96 21.86 -23.30 -10.14
C VAL A 96 21.25 -24.70 -10.25
N LEU A 97 20.83 -25.07 -11.46
CA LEU A 97 20.19 -26.35 -11.75
C LEU A 97 21.21 -27.39 -12.24
N ALA A 98 22.16 -26.97 -13.08
CA ALA A 98 23.20 -27.83 -13.63
C ALA A 98 24.45 -27.01 -13.96
N ASP A 99 25.61 -27.64 -13.93
CA ASP A 99 26.89 -27.06 -14.34
C ASP A 99 27.60 -28.03 -15.29
N ASP A 100 27.60 -27.68 -16.58
CA ASP A 100 28.14 -28.50 -17.66
C ASP A 100 29.43 -27.87 -18.18
N GLU A 101 30.57 -28.19 -17.57
CA GLU A 101 31.87 -27.57 -17.92
C GLU A 101 32.29 -27.79 -19.38
N ILE A 102 31.77 -28.84 -20.02
CA ILE A 102 32.04 -29.18 -21.43
C ILE A 102 31.51 -28.09 -22.37
N LEU A 103 30.48 -27.35 -21.96
CA LEU A 103 29.85 -26.30 -22.75
C LEU A 103 30.50 -24.92 -22.55
N ARG A 104 31.55 -24.84 -21.72
CA ARG A 104 32.25 -23.59 -21.42
C ARG A 104 32.94 -23.03 -22.66
N ASP A 105 32.75 -21.73 -22.89
CA ASP A 105 33.36 -20.95 -23.98
C ASP A 105 33.03 -21.42 -25.41
N ILE A 106 32.00 -22.27 -25.58
CA ILE A 106 31.47 -22.63 -26.90
C ILE A 106 30.66 -21.46 -27.47
N GLU A 107 29.87 -20.80 -26.62
CA GLU A 107 28.97 -19.72 -26.99
C GLU A 107 29.40 -18.41 -26.33
N THR A 108 29.16 -17.28 -27.01
CA THR A 108 29.54 -15.95 -26.51
C THR A 108 28.41 -15.24 -25.75
N ALA A 109 27.17 -15.66 -25.98
CA ALA A 109 25.98 -15.06 -25.40
C ALA A 109 25.22 -16.04 -24.53
N LYS A 110 24.49 -15.53 -23.54
CA LYS A 110 23.58 -16.33 -22.72
C LYS A 110 22.26 -16.61 -23.45
N TYR A 111 21.71 -17.79 -23.25
CA TYR A 111 20.40 -18.18 -23.76
C TYR A 111 19.37 -18.18 -22.63
N VAL A 112 18.20 -17.62 -22.91
CA VAL A 112 17.09 -17.55 -21.95
C VAL A 112 15.95 -18.40 -22.46
N PHE A 113 15.68 -19.51 -21.78
CA PHE A 113 14.59 -20.41 -22.10
C PHE A 113 13.40 -20.09 -21.18
N THR A 114 12.24 -19.84 -21.79
CA THR A 114 11.00 -19.48 -21.09
C THR A 114 9.91 -20.46 -21.45
N ASP A 115 9.30 -21.10 -20.45
CA ASP A 115 8.07 -21.85 -20.63
C ASP A 115 6.93 -20.86 -20.95
N ILE A 116 6.23 -21.06 -22.06
CA ILE A 116 5.13 -20.22 -22.54
C ILE A 116 3.75 -20.87 -22.40
N SER A 117 3.63 -21.93 -21.60
CA SER A 117 2.35 -22.60 -21.32
C SER A 117 1.30 -21.64 -20.74
N TYR A 118 0.10 -21.59 -21.32
CA TYR A 118 -0.93 -20.61 -20.94
C TYR A 118 -1.54 -20.86 -19.56
N SER A 119 -1.69 -22.12 -19.16
CA SER A 119 -2.31 -22.52 -17.88
C SER A 119 -1.46 -22.22 -16.64
N THR A 120 -0.16 -21.98 -16.81
CA THR A 120 0.77 -21.80 -15.67
C THR A 120 0.80 -20.34 -15.21
N PRO A 121 0.60 -20.04 -13.91
CA PRO A 121 0.67 -18.69 -13.40
C PRO A 121 2.10 -18.11 -13.51
N HIS A 122 2.20 -16.79 -13.70
CA HIS A 122 3.49 -16.12 -13.90
C HIS A 122 4.47 -16.24 -12.73
N ARG A 123 4.03 -16.56 -11.51
CA ARG A 123 4.92 -16.80 -10.36
C ARG A 123 5.55 -18.19 -10.36
N GLU A 124 4.90 -19.20 -10.94
CA GLU A 124 5.36 -20.59 -10.94
C GLU A 124 6.07 -20.99 -12.24
N ARG A 125 5.94 -20.16 -13.28
CA ARG A 125 6.54 -20.36 -14.60
C ARG A 125 8.06 -20.61 -14.54
N PHE A 126 8.54 -21.60 -15.29
CA PHE A 126 9.96 -21.88 -15.39
C PHE A 126 10.64 -20.97 -16.41
N ILE A 127 11.68 -20.26 -15.95
CA ILE A 127 12.54 -19.43 -16.79
C ILE A 127 13.98 -19.71 -16.36
N VAL A 128 14.77 -20.24 -17.29
CA VAL A 128 16.15 -20.65 -17.04
C VAL A 128 17.09 -19.95 -18.01
N VAL A 129 18.31 -19.70 -17.53
CA VAL A 129 19.35 -19.02 -18.27
C VAL A 129 20.54 -19.95 -18.37
N ARG A 130 20.98 -20.23 -19.60
CA ARG A 130 22.25 -20.90 -19.87
C ARG A 130 23.31 -19.83 -20.09
N GLU A 131 24.27 -19.77 -19.18
CA GLU A 131 25.42 -18.86 -19.27
C GLU A 131 26.51 -19.43 -20.20
N PRO A 132 27.35 -18.58 -20.81
CA PRO A 132 28.55 -19.00 -21.57
C PRO A 132 29.52 -19.90 -20.80
N SER A 133 29.47 -19.85 -19.46
CA SER A 133 30.30 -20.68 -18.59
C SER A 133 29.91 -22.16 -18.59
N GLY A 134 28.76 -22.52 -19.18
CA GLY A 134 28.16 -23.85 -19.13
C GLY A 134 27.09 -24.02 -18.03
N VAL A 135 26.93 -23.02 -17.15
CA VAL A 135 26.01 -23.08 -16.01
C VAL A 135 24.55 -22.85 -16.46
N LEU A 136 23.65 -23.76 -16.06
CA LEU A 136 22.20 -23.58 -16.15
C LEU A 136 21.65 -23.10 -14.82
N ARG A 137 21.18 -21.85 -14.77
CA ARG A 137 20.60 -21.25 -13.56
C ARG A 137 19.16 -20.82 -13.78
N LYS A 138 18.42 -20.59 -12.70
CA LYS A 138 17.15 -19.86 -12.78
C LYS A 138 17.41 -18.40 -13.17
N ALA A 139 16.47 -17.82 -13.91
CA ALA A 139 16.51 -16.41 -14.25
C ALA A 139 16.39 -15.54 -13.00
N THR A 140 17.10 -14.41 -12.99
CA THR A 140 16.89 -13.37 -11.99
C THR A 140 15.50 -12.79 -12.12
N TRP A 141 15.02 -12.11 -11.07
CA TRP A 141 13.71 -11.46 -11.09
C TRP A 141 13.56 -10.43 -12.22
N GLU A 142 14.60 -9.66 -12.52
CA GLU A 142 14.59 -8.68 -13.61
C GLU A 142 14.51 -9.34 -14.99
N GLU A 143 15.29 -10.41 -15.20
CA GLU A 143 15.22 -11.22 -16.42
C GLU A 143 13.83 -11.85 -16.57
N ARG A 144 13.28 -12.39 -15.48
CA ARG A 144 11.94 -12.98 -15.43
C ARG A 144 10.86 -11.98 -15.80
N ASP A 145 10.81 -10.83 -15.14
CA ASP A 145 9.81 -9.79 -15.39
C ASP A 145 9.87 -9.30 -16.85
N ARG A 146 11.09 -9.16 -17.39
CA ARG A 146 11.31 -8.77 -18.79
C ARG A 146 10.83 -9.85 -19.77
N MET A 147 11.17 -11.13 -19.54
CA MET A 147 10.73 -12.23 -20.41
C MET A 147 9.23 -12.43 -20.36
N ILE A 148 8.61 -12.31 -19.18
CA ILE A 148 7.15 -12.36 -19.05
C ILE A 148 6.52 -11.25 -19.89
N GLN A 149 7.03 -10.02 -19.86
CA GLN A 149 6.49 -8.95 -20.69
C GLN A 149 6.70 -9.16 -22.20
N VAL A 150 7.78 -9.86 -22.61
CA VAL A 150 8.03 -10.19 -24.03
C VAL A 150 6.98 -11.16 -24.56
N TYR A 151 6.71 -12.24 -23.83
CA TYR A 151 5.79 -13.29 -24.29
C TYR A 151 4.33 -13.01 -23.91
N PHE A 152 4.09 -12.31 -22.80
CA PHE A 152 2.79 -11.97 -22.25
C PHE A 152 2.70 -10.47 -21.99
N ALA A 153 2.55 -9.70 -23.07
CA ALA A 153 2.53 -8.24 -23.01
C ALA A 153 1.34 -7.73 -22.18
N ARG A 154 1.63 -7.03 -21.08
CA ARG A 154 0.64 -6.28 -20.30
C ARG A 154 0.60 -4.83 -20.78
N GLU A 155 -0.60 -4.29 -20.92
CA GLU A 155 -0.81 -2.89 -21.28
C GLU A 155 -0.16 -1.95 -20.26
N GLY A 156 0.52 -0.91 -20.76
CA GLY A 156 1.21 0.08 -19.91
C GLY A 156 2.59 -0.34 -19.40
N ARG A 157 2.92 -1.63 -19.31
CA ARG A 157 4.24 -2.11 -18.89
C ARG A 157 5.23 -2.08 -20.07
N LYS A 158 6.39 -1.47 -19.86
CA LYS A 158 7.49 -1.45 -20.86
C LYS A 158 8.57 -2.48 -20.49
N LEU A 159 9.25 -3.05 -21.50
CA LEU A 159 10.36 -3.99 -21.30
C LEU A 159 11.52 -3.34 -20.53
N VAL A 160 11.86 -2.11 -20.92
CA VAL A 160 12.86 -1.29 -20.23
C VAL A 160 12.10 -0.27 -19.38
N PRO A 161 12.40 -0.19 -18.07
CA PRO A 161 11.79 0.79 -17.19
C PRO A 161 11.94 2.22 -17.75
N PRO A 162 10.85 3.00 -17.84
CA PRO A 162 10.91 4.38 -18.29
C PRO A 162 11.88 5.23 -17.45
N PRO A 163 12.57 6.22 -18.03
CA PRO A 163 13.53 7.06 -17.32
C PRO A 163 12.90 7.94 -16.23
N ILE A 164 11.56 8.04 -16.19
CA ILE A 164 10.81 8.78 -15.17
C ILE A 164 11.10 8.30 -13.74
N PHE A 165 11.51 7.04 -13.57
CA PHE A 165 11.82 6.44 -12.27
C PHE A 165 13.25 6.71 -11.79
N ARG A 166 14.04 7.47 -12.56
CA ARG A 166 15.34 8.01 -12.12
C ARG A 166 15.10 9.18 -11.18
N GLU A 167 15.99 9.36 -10.20
CA GLU A 167 15.82 10.32 -9.11
C GLU A 167 15.63 11.76 -9.61
N GLU A 168 16.42 12.19 -10.58
CA GLU A 168 16.33 13.52 -11.21
C GLU A 168 14.93 13.78 -11.81
N ASN A 169 14.39 12.80 -12.53
CA ASN A 169 13.09 12.92 -13.18
C ASN A 169 11.93 12.81 -12.19
N MET A 170 12.09 12.03 -11.12
CA MET A 170 11.10 11.95 -10.05
C MET A 170 10.98 13.29 -9.31
N GLN A 171 12.10 13.97 -9.04
CA GLN A 171 12.08 15.31 -8.44
C GLN A 171 11.31 16.31 -9.30
N ALA A 172 11.50 16.27 -10.63
CA ALA A 172 10.73 17.11 -11.56
C ALA A 172 9.21 16.82 -11.49
N MET A 173 8.81 15.55 -11.31
CA MET A 173 7.41 15.17 -11.12
C MET A 173 6.84 15.66 -9.78
N PHE A 174 7.66 15.61 -8.71
CA PHE A 174 7.28 16.11 -7.38
C PHE A 174 7.07 17.63 -7.37
N GLN A 175 7.88 18.38 -8.10
CA GLN A 175 7.70 19.84 -8.25
C GLN A 175 6.40 20.21 -8.95
N GLN A 176 5.86 19.32 -9.79
CA GLN A 176 4.60 19.50 -10.52
C GLN A 176 3.37 18.95 -9.78
N ASP A 177 3.52 18.45 -8.55
CA ASP A 177 2.44 17.83 -7.77
C ASP A 177 1.77 16.63 -8.47
N ARG A 178 2.56 15.90 -9.27
CA ARG A 178 2.09 14.73 -10.04
C ARG A 178 2.43 13.39 -9.35
N HIS A 179 2.35 13.35 -8.03
CA HIS A 179 2.64 12.16 -7.21
C HIS A 179 1.71 10.99 -7.55
N GLU A 180 0.41 11.25 -7.70
CA GLU A 180 -0.58 10.22 -8.04
C GLU A 180 -0.26 9.55 -9.40
N GLU A 181 0.15 10.35 -10.39
CA GLU A 181 0.51 9.84 -11.70
C GLU A 181 1.77 8.97 -11.64
N LEU A 182 2.77 9.36 -10.86
CA LEU A 182 3.98 8.56 -10.66
C LEU A 182 3.65 7.20 -10.04
N LEU A 183 2.83 7.18 -8.98
CA LEU A 183 2.40 5.94 -8.32
C LEU A 183 1.53 5.07 -9.24
N ASN A 184 0.63 5.66 -10.03
CA ASN A 184 -0.16 4.93 -11.02
C ASN A 184 0.73 4.30 -12.11
N ARG A 185 1.77 5.00 -12.58
CA ARG A 185 2.76 4.43 -13.53
C ARG A 185 3.61 3.35 -12.89
N CYS A 186 3.93 3.48 -11.60
CA CYS A 186 4.69 2.48 -10.83
C CYS A 186 3.91 1.16 -10.74
N LEU A 187 2.62 1.23 -10.38
CA LEU A 187 1.70 0.08 -10.34
C LEU A 187 1.62 -0.69 -11.66
N THR A 188 1.69 0.00 -12.80
CA THR A 188 1.63 -0.65 -14.11
C THR A 188 2.97 -1.23 -14.55
N GLN A 189 4.08 -0.58 -14.16
CA GLN A 189 5.42 -0.94 -14.63
C GLN A 189 6.06 -2.07 -13.83
N PHE A 190 5.89 -2.07 -12.51
CA PHE A 190 6.59 -2.95 -11.58
C PHE A 190 5.61 -3.80 -10.78
N ASP A 191 6.08 -4.96 -10.32
CA ASP A 191 5.30 -5.82 -9.43
C ASP A 191 5.45 -5.33 -7.97
N PRO A 192 4.42 -5.53 -7.11
CA PRO A 192 4.37 -4.91 -5.77
C PRO A 192 5.48 -5.35 -4.80
N ASP A 193 6.10 -6.50 -5.04
CA ASP A 193 7.21 -7.07 -4.25
C ASP A 193 8.59 -6.71 -4.81
N SER A 194 8.65 -5.96 -5.92
CA SER A 194 9.93 -5.53 -6.51
C SER A 194 10.58 -4.40 -5.69
N ALA A 195 11.91 -4.40 -5.65
CA ALA A 195 12.68 -3.37 -4.95
C ALA A 195 12.41 -1.97 -5.51
N GLU A 196 12.31 -1.84 -6.84
CA GLU A 196 12.02 -0.56 -7.51
C GLU A 196 10.61 -0.03 -7.17
N TYR A 197 9.61 -0.91 -7.12
CA TYR A 197 8.26 -0.51 -6.71
C TYR A 197 8.27 0.10 -5.31
N ILE A 198 8.87 -0.62 -4.36
CA ILE A 198 8.94 -0.20 -2.96
C ILE A 198 9.76 1.10 -2.83
N ARG A 199 10.89 1.21 -3.53
CA ARG A 199 11.74 2.42 -3.54
C ARG A 199 10.97 3.65 -4.02
N VAL A 200 10.28 3.57 -5.16
CA VAL A 200 9.51 4.70 -5.72
C VAL A 200 8.37 5.11 -4.79
N HIS A 201 7.65 4.15 -4.22
CA HIS A 201 6.58 4.42 -3.25
C HIS A 201 7.11 5.13 -2.00
N GLN A 202 8.17 4.60 -1.38
CA GLN A 202 8.78 5.18 -0.18
C GLN A 202 9.32 6.60 -0.43
N GLN A 203 10.00 6.83 -1.55
CA GLN A 203 10.49 8.16 -1.91
C GLN A 203 9.34 9.16 -2.15
N THR A 204 8.26 8.71 -2.79
CA THR A 204 7.07 9.54 -3.02
C THR A 204 6.38 9.90 -1.71
N TYR A 205 6.21 8.94 -0.80
CA TYR A 205 5.61 9.17 0.52
C TYR A 205 6.48 10.10 1.38
N GLY A 206 7.80 9.90 1.37
CA GLY A 206 8.73 10.79 2.07
C GLY A 206 8.69 12.23 1.55
N ASN A 207 8.55 12.42 0.23
CA ASN A 207 8.39 13.75 -0.35
C ASN A 207 7.06 14.41 0.06
N ILE A 208 5.97 13.65 0.06
CA ILE A 208 4.65 14.15 0.50
C ILE A 208 4.71 14.60 1.96
N ASP A 209 5.34 13.79 2.83
CA ASP A 209 5.50 14.10 4.25
C ASP A 209 6.36 15.36 4.47
N GLN A 210 7.43 15.51 3.71
CA GLN A 210 8.32 16.68 3.79
C GLN A 210 7.61 18.00 3.46
N TYR A 211 6.71 17.99 2.47
CA TYR A 211 6.00 19.19 2.01
C TYR A 211 4.55 19.30 2.52
N GLY A 212 4.07 18.34 3.32
CA GLY A 212 2.71 18.33 3.86
C GLY A 212 1.61 18.15 2.79
N LYS A 213 1.89 17.52 1.66
CA LYS A 213 0.97 17.43 0.50
C LYS A 213 0.06 16.20 0.52
N TYR A 214 -0.49 15.83 1.67
CA TYR A 214 -1.26 14.58 1.84
C TYR A 214 -2.56 14.54 1.04
N ASP A 215 -3.16 15.71 0.79
CA ASP A 215 -4.40 15.86 0.04
C ASP A 215 -4.30 15.37 -1.41
N LEU A 216 -3.10 15.37 -1.99
CA LEU A 216 -2.89 14.83 -3.34
C LEU A 216 -3.32 13.36 -3.42
N LEU A 217 -3.03 12.57 -2.38
CA LEU A 217 -3.38 11.15 -2.34
C LEU A 217 -4.72 10.84 -1.68
N ARG A 218 -5.42 11.80 -1.06
CA ARG A 218 -6.77 11.57 -0.53
C ARG A 218 -7.75 11.15 -1.63
N SER A 219 -8.70 10.28 -1.30
CA SER A 219 -9.63 9.67 -2.27
C SER A 219 -8.92 9.03 -3.46
N THR A 220 -7.75 8.44 -3.21
CA THR A 220 -7.05 7.57 -4.16
C THR A 220 -6.70 6.25 -3.48
N ARG A 221 -6.55 5.18 -4.25
CA ARG A 221 -6.10 3.86 -3.77
C ARG A 221 -4.70 3.87 -3.11
N HIS A 222 -3.94 4.95 -3.28
CA HIS A 222 -2.57 5.07 -2.74
C HIS A 222 -2.54 5.60 -1.32
N PHE A 223 -3.65 6.18 -0.83
CA PHE A 223 -3.70 6.77 0.51
C PHE A 223 -3.37 5.77 1.61
N GLY A 224 -3.98 4.58 1.57
CA GLY A 224 -3.73 3.60 2.63
C GLY A 224 -2.31 3.05 2.62
N GLY A 225 -1.67 2.90 1.46
CA GLY A 225 -0.26 2.53 1.37
C GLY A 225 0.66 3.60 2.01
N MET A 226 0.34 4.88 1.80
CA MET A 226 1.03 5.99 2.44
C MET A 226 0.83 6.00 3.96
N ALA A 227 -0.41 5.96 4.43
CA ALA A 227 -0.74 5.96 5.86
C ALA A 227 -0.08 4.78 6.58
N TRP A 228 -0.13 3.59 5.97
CA TRP A 228 0.56 2.40 6.48
C TRP A 228 2.08 2.61 6.59
N HIS A 229 2.72 3.13 5.53
CA HIS A 229 4.16 3.40 5.55
C HIS A 229 4.57 4.41 6.63
N LEU A 230 3.79 5.48 6.82
CA LEU A 230 4.02 6.49 7.85
C LEU A 230 3.85 5.90 9.26
N CYS A 231 2.85 5.04 9.48
CA CYS A 231 2.69 4.30 10.74
C CYS A 231 3.88 3.36 11.01
N CYS A 232 4.32 2.60 10.00
CA CYS A 232 5.48 1.70 10.14
C CYS A 232 6.77 2.47 10.47
N THR A 233 6.95 3.65 9.89
CA THR A 233 8.16 4.48 10.09
C THR A 233 8.06 5.43 11.28
N LYS A 234 6.94 5.42 12.02
CA LYS A 234 6.63 6.32 13.16
C LYS A 234 6.70 7.81 12.79
N LYS A 235 6.28 8.16 11.57
CA LYS A 235 6.24 9.54 11.04
C LYS A 235 4.80 9.97 10.74
N ILE A 236 3.93 9.90 11.74
CA ILE A 236 2.50 10.20 11.55
C ILE A 236 2.13 11.66 11.87
N ASP A 237 3.02 12.41 12.53
CA ASP A 237 2.75 13.76 13.03
C ASP A 237 2.25 14.72 11.94
N GLY A 238 2.89 14.72 10.77
CA GLY A 238 2.49 15.64 9.69
C GLY A 238 1.11 15.30 9.12
N LEU A 239 0.79 14.01 8.99
CA LEU A 239 -0.54 13.56 8.54
C LEU A 239 -1.62 13.88 9.58
N LEU A 240 -1.32 13.73 10.88
CA LEU A 240 -2.22 14.13 11.95
C LEU A 240 -2.53 15.63 11.91
N ILE A 241 -1.50 16.46 11.73
CA ILE A 241 -1.68 17.92 11.62
C ILE A 241 -2.58 18.27 10.42
N ASP A 242 -2.35 17.67 9.25
CA ASP A 242 -3.20 17.89 8.06
C ASP A 242 -4.66 17.46 8.30
N MET A 243 -4.88 16.33 8.99
CA MET A 243 -6.23 15.88 9.32
C MET A 243 -6.94 16.84 10.28
N ILE A 244 -6.25 17.32 11.33
CA ILE A 244 -6.83 18.25 12.31
C ILE A 244 -7.15 19.60 11.67
N GLN A 245 -6.26 20.13 10.83
CA GLN A 245 -6.46 21.41 10.13
C GLN A 245 -7.62 21.39 9.13
N ARG A 246 -8.06 20.20 8.71
CA ARG A 246 -9.19 20.00 7.77
C ARG A 246 -10.46 19.56 8.46
N ASP A 247 -10.53 19.67 9.80
CA ASP A 247 -11.67 19.25 10.62
C ASP A 247 -11.97 17.74 10.58
N LEU A 248 -10.97 16.91 10.24
CA LEU A 248 -11.09 15.45 10.14
C LEU A 248 -10.58 14.76 11.40
N ILE A 249 -11.20 15.11 12.53
CA ILE A 249 -10.82 14.57 13.85
C ILE A 249 -11.06 13.06 13.93
N GLU A 250 -12.15 12.56 13.36
CA GLU A 250 -12.42 11.12 13.36
C GLU A 250 -11.33 10.32 12.64
N ASP A 251 -10.83 10.84 11.52
CA ASP A 251 -9.74 10.20 10.77
C ASP A 251 -8.42 10.26 11.54
N SER A 252 -8.19 11.34 12.27
CA SER A 252 -7.03 11.49 13.17
C SER A 252 -7.06 10.43 14.28
N VAL A 253 -8.24 10.16 14.85
CA VAL A 253 -8.43 9.10 15.86
C VAL A 253 -8.20 7.72 15.23
N ARG A 254 -8.74 7.47 14.03
CA ARG A 254 -8.52 6.21 13.29
C ARG A 254 -7.05 5.97 12.97
N LEU A 255 -6.30 7.02 12.65
CA LEU A 255 -4.85 6.94 12.42
C LEU A 255 -4.10 6.51 13.69
N ILE A 256 -4.47 7.04 14.85
CA ILE A 256 -3.89 6.63 16.14
C ILE A 256 -4.29 5.19 16.48
N GLN A 257 -5.55 4.80 16.23
CA GLN A 257 -5.98 3.41 16.41
C GLN A 257 -5.13 2.46 15.54
N LEU A 258 -4.91 2.81 14.28
CA LEU A 258 -4.03 2.05 13.38
C LEU A 258 -2.59 1.99 13.91
N TYR A 259 -2.07 3.11 14.42
CA TYR A 259 -0.74 3.15 15.01
C TYR A 259 -0.61 2.24 16.24
N ASN A 260 -1.60 2.25 17.13
CA ASN A 260 -1.64 1.41 18.32
C ASN A 260 -1.79 -0.08 17.99
N LEU A 261 -2.50 -0.43 16.91
CA LEU A 261 -2.58 -1.80 16.40
C LEU A 261 -1.22 -2.31 15.89
N LEU A 262 -0.43 -1.44 15.27
CA LEU A 262 0.88 -1.81 14.75
C LEU A 262 1.96 -1.87 15.83
N HIS A 263 1.90 -0.96 16.81
CA HIS A 263 2.91 -0.83 17.87
C HIS A 263 2.30 -1.10 19.26
N SER A 264 1.73 -2.29 19.43
CA SER A 264 1.04 -2.73 20.66
C SER A 264 1.91 -2.71 21.92
N ASP A 265 3.23 -2.79 21.77
CA ASP A 265 4.19 -2.77 22.87
C ASP A 265 4.41 -1.37 23.48
N THR A 266 3.93 -0.31 22.81
CA THR A 266 4.29 1.06 23.18
C THR A 266 3.37 1.65 24.25
N ASP A 267 3.87 2.65 24.99
CA ASP A 267 3.14 3.28 26.10
C ASP A 267 1.83 3.94 25.65
N CYS A 268 1.74 4.46 24.41
CA CYS A 268 0.48 4.97 23.85
C CYS A 268 -0.56 3.86 23.77
N ALA A 269 -0.22 2.69 23.21
CA ALA A 269 -1.15 1.57 23.07
C ALA A 269 -1.69 1.12 24.44
N ARG A 270 -0.81 1.00 25.44
CA ARG A 270 -1.21 0.60 26.81
C ARG A 270 -2.11 1.62 27.49
N LYS A 271 -1.83 2.91 27.33
CA LYS A 271 -2.61 4.00 27.95
C LYS A 271 -3.90 4.33 27.18
N SER A 272 -3.98 3.91 25.91
CA SER A 272 -5.13 4.13 25.03
C SER A 272 -6.29 3.15 25.23
N LEU A 273 -6.08 2.08 26.00
CA LEU A 273 -7.09 1.06 26.28
C LEU A 273 -8.29 1.67 27.02
N GLY A 274 -9.43 1.75 26.33
CA GLY A 274 -10.70 2.24 26.89
C GLY A 274 -10.94 3.75 26.75
N LEU A 275 -10.09 4.47 26.01
CA LEU A 275 -10.26 5.90 25.75
C LEU A 275 -10.75 6.15 24.33
N GLU A 276 -11.63 7.13 24.18
CA GLU A 276 -12.27 7.46 22.91
C GLU A 276 -12.07 8.94 22.52
N GLY A 277 -12.08 9.21 21.22
CA GLY A 277 -12.10 10.56 20.67
C GLY A 277 -10.83 11.37 20.93
N ALA A 278 -10.99 12.64 21.30
CA ALA A 278 -9.91 13.61 21.43
C ALA A 278 -8.90 13.32 22.56
N GLU A 279 -9.25 12.43 23.50
CA GLU A 279 -8.35 12.02 24.58
C GLU A 279 -7.21 11.13 24.06
N LEU A 280 -7.48 10.29 23.05
CA LEU A 280 -6.46 9.48 22.37
C LEU A 280 -5.39 10.35 21.72
N LEU A 281 -5.80 11.46 21.09
CA LEU A 281 -4.90 12.44 20.50
C LEU A 281 -3.98 13.06 21.55
N LYS A 282 -4.54 13.48 22.70
CA LYS A 282 -3.76 14.07 23.80
C LYS A 282 -2.75 13.10 24.40
N ILE A 283 -3.08 11.81 24.48
CA ILE A 283 -2.16 10.79 24.99
C ILE A 283 -1.02 10.57 24.01
N PHE A 284 -1.33 10.37 22.73
CA PHE A 284 -0.32 10.19 21.69
C PHE A 284 0.68 11.34 21.68
N VAL A 285 0.19 12.58 21.77
CA VAL A 285 1.01 13.81 21.83
C VAL A 285 1.98 13.79 23.02
N LYS A 286 1.53 13.32 24.18
CA LYS A 286 2.36 13.29 25.40
C LYS A 286 3.40 12.16 25.41
N THR A 287 3.12 11.06 24.71
CA THR A 287 3.97 9.86 24.80
C THR A 287 4.91 9.71 23.62
N GLU A 288 4.45 9.95 22.40
CA GLU A 288 5.14 9.45 21.19
C GLU A 288 5.27 10.46 20.04
N ALA A 289 4.56 11.59 20.09
CA ALA A 289 4.71 12.61 19.07
C ALA A 289 6.14 13.18 19.04
N GLN A 290 6.71 13.32 17.85
CA GLN A 290 8.01 13.97 17.64
C GLN A 290 7.85 15.49 17.66
N LYS A 291 6.68 16.00 17.23
CA LYS A 291 6.34 17.42 17.16
C LYS A 291 5.09 17.75 18.00
N PRO A 292 5.12 17.55 19.33
CA PRO A 292 3.94 17.70 20.18
C PRO A 292 3.37 19.13 20.13
N GLY A 293 4.21 20.16 20.18
CA GLY A 293 3.75 21.56 20.20
C GLY A 293 2.96 21.98 18.97
N TYR A 294 3.28 21.45 17.79
CA TYR A 294 2.52 21.74 16.58
C TYR A 294 1.15 21.06 16.57
N ILE A 295 1.06 19.85 17.10
CA ILE A 295 -0.21 19.10 17.20
C ILE A 295 -1.11 19.75 18.25
N GLU A 296 -0.56 20.16 19.41
CA GLU A 296 -1.32 20.86 20.44
C GLU A 296 -1.88 22.20 19.93
N LEU A 297 -1.07 22.98 19.21
CA LEU A 297 -1.51 24.22 18.60
C LEU A 297 -2.65 23.99 17.60
N ALA A 298 -2.52 22.97 16.74
CA ALA A 298 -3.57 22.61 15.79
C ALA A 298 -4.87 22.18 16.50
N LEU A 299 -4.76 21.42 17.59
CA LEU A 299 -5.92 21.01 18.40
C LEU A 299 -6.59 22.17 19.12
N GLN A 300 -5.82 23.14 19.61
CA GLN A 300 -6.36 24.36 20.23
C GLN A 300 -7.12 25.21 19.22
N ALA A 301 -6.51 25.47 18.06
CA ALA A 301 -7.16 26.22 16.97
C ALA A 301 -8.48 25.56 16.53
N TYR A 302 -8.51 24.22 16.44
CA TYR A 302 -9.73 23.48 16.15
C TYR A 302 -10.80 23.63 17.24
N GLN A 303 -10.40 23.55 18.52
CA GLN A 303 -11.34 23.70 19.64
C GLN A 303 -11.95 25.10 19.71
N GLU A 304 -11.15 26.13 19.45
CA GLU A 304 -11.58 27.54 19.39
C GLU A 304 -12.57 27.74 18.23
N ALA A 305 -12.23 27.28 17.02
CA ALA A 305 -13.13 27.34 15.87
C ALA A 305 -14.44 26.58 16.09
N ALA A 306 -14.39 25.42 16.75
CA ALA A 306 -15.57 24.65 17.10
C ALA A 306 -16.44 25.33 18.19
N SER A 307 -15.86 26.09 19.12
CA SER A 307 -16.62 26.89 20.08
C SER A 307 -17.29 28.11 19.44
N ASP A 308 -16.62 28.74 18.47
CA ASP A 308 -17.16 29.88 17.72
C ASP A 308 -18.33 29.45 16.82
N ALA A 309 -18.21 28.29 16.16
CA ALA A 309 -19.29 27.72 15.34
C ALA A 309 -20.52 27.27 16.16
N ARG A 310 -20.37 27.00 17.47
CA ARG A 310 -21.48 26.65 18.38
C ARG A 310 -22.14 27.86 19.03
N SER A 311 -21.47 29.01 19.02
CA SER A 311 -21.99 30.27 19.58
C SER A 311 -22.61 31.19 18.50
N SER A 312 -22.48 30.82 17.23
CA SER A 312 -23.12 31.44 16.06
C SER A 312 -24.41 30.71 15.68
#